data_AF-A0A160F2U8-F1
#
_entry.id   AF-A0A160F2U8-F1
#
_cell.length_a   1.000
_cell.length_b   1.000
_cell.length_c   1.000
_cell.angle_alpha   90.00
_cell.angle_beta   90.00
_cell.angle_gamma   90.00
#
_symmetry.space_group_name_H-M   'P 1'
#
loop_
_entity.id
_entity.type
_entity.pdbx_description
1 polymer ?
#
loop_
_entity_poly.entity_id
_entity_poly.type
_entity_poly.pdbx_seq_one_letter_code
_entity_poly.pdbx_strand_id
1 'polypeptide(L)' 'MSTKVLIDTNIYAAHEMGYPDAVEFIEQLIEDEAEIIMTTFIEMEIMSHFEIETDPDIRENRKGYIQMADQIYIHAL' A
#
# COMPACT_ATOMS: atom_id res chain seq x y z
N MET A 1 -19.13 21.06 -5.01
CA MET A 1 -18.49 19.90 -5.68
C MET A 1 -17.77 19.16 -4.59
N SER A 2 -17.99 17.85 -4.43
CA SER A 2 -17.17 17.05 -3.50
C SER A 2 -15.75 16.97 -4.04
N THR A 3 -14.77 17.10 -3.16
CA THR A 3 -13.34 16.97 -3.49
C THR A 3 -13.07 15.52 -3.87
N LYS A 4 -12.49 15.29 -5.05
CA LYS A 4 -12.09 13.96 -5.51
C LYS A 4 -10.61 13.74 -5.22
N VAL A 5 -10.28 12.65 -4.52
CA VAL A 5 -8.91 12.33 -4.13
C VAL A 5 -8.56 10.93 -4.58
N LEU A 6 -7.49 10.79 -5.37
CA LEU A 6 -6.92 9.50 -5.72
C LEU A 6 -5.92 9.10 -4.64
N ILE A 7 -6.12 7.94 -4.01
CA ILE A 7 -5.24 7.45 -2.94
C ILE A 7 -4.33 6.36 -3.49
N ASP A 8 -3.02 6.56 -3.35
CA ASP A 8 -2.00 5.58 -3.69
C ASP A 8 -1.99 4.40 -2.70
N THR A 9 -1.56 3.22 -3.15
CA THR A 9 -1.47 2.03 -2.31
C THR A 9 -0.57 2.19 -1.11
N ASN A 10 0.48 3.01 -1.21
CA ASN A 10 1.37 3.26 -0.08
C ASN A 10 0.70 4.06 1.05
N ILE A 11 -0.20 4.98 0.72
CA ILE A 11 -0.96 5.75 1.71
C ILE A 11 -1.97 4.85 2.41
N TYR A 12 -2.65 3.99 1.64
CA TYR A 12 -3.55 2.98 2.18
C TYR A 12 -2.80 2.00 3.10
N ALA A 13 -1.66 1.46 2.66
CA ALA A 13 -0.85 0.56 3.48
C ALA A 13 -0.33 1.25 4.76
N ALA A 14 0.09 2.52 4.67
CA ALA A 14 0.53 3.29 5.84
C ALA A 14 -0.60 3.53 6.84
N HIS A 15 -1.83 3.78 6.37
CA HIS A 15 -3.03 3.84 7.20
C HIS A 15 -3.26 2.52 7.94
N GLU A 16 -3.26 1.39 7.22
CA GLU A 16 -3.46 0.05 7.82
C GLU A 16 -2.37 -0.30 8.85
N MET A 17 -1.14 0.20 8.67
CA MET A 17 -0.03 0.02 9.61
C MET A 17 -0.09 0.97 10.82
N GLY A 18 -1.02 1.92 10.84
CA GLY A 18 -1.21 2.86 11.95
C GLY A 18 -0.20 4.02 11.99
N TYR A 19 0.39 4.40 10.85
CA TYR A 19 1.24 5.59 10.79
C TYR A 19 0.40 6.86 11.02
N PRO A 20 0.72 7.70 12.03
CA PRO A 20 -0.15 8.79 12.48
C PRO A 20 -0.59 9.74 11.36
N ASP A 21 0.35 10.18 10.52
CA ASP A 21 0.07 11.13 9.43
C ASP A 21 -0.89 10.55 8.38
N ALA A 22 -0.79 9.25 8.11
CA ALA A 22 -1.67 8.57 7.17
C ALA A 22 -3.07 8.36 7.76
N VAL A 23 -3.14 8.02 9.06
CA VAL A 23 -4.42 7.91 9.79
C VAL A 23 -5.15 9.25 9.80
N GLU A 24 -4.48 10.32 10.24
CA GLU A 24 -5.07 11.66 10.30
C GLU A 24 -5.53 12.13 8.92
N PHE A 25 -4.72 11.89 7.88
CA PHE A 25 -5.07 12.28 6.51
C PHE A 25 -6.35 11.57 6.01
N ILE A 26 -6.46 10.25 6.21
CA ILE A 26 -7.63 9.48 5.79
C ILE A 26 -8.87 9.89 6.59
N GLU A 27 -8.74 10.11 7.91
CA GLU A 27 -9.83 10.58 8.76
C GLU A 27 -10.34 11.96 8.30
N GLN A 28 -9.44 12.89 7.98
CA GLN A 28 -9.82 14.21 7.43
C GLN A 28 -10.57 14.09 6.10
N LEU A 29 -10.14 13.21 5.18
CA LEU A 29 -10.86 12.99 3.92
C LEU A 29 -12.28 12.45 4.14
N ILE A 30 -12.49 11.61 5.16
CA ILE A 30 -13.80 11.09 5.53
C ILE A 30 -14.66 12.21 6.12
N GLU A 31 -14.11 13.01 7.04
CA GLU A 31 -14.80 14.16 7.64
C GLU A 31 -15.22 15.20 6.60
N ASP A 32 -14.39 15.43 5.59
CA ASP A 32 -14.64 16.36 4.49
C ASP A 32 -15.63 15.82 3.42
N GLU A 33 -16.17 14.61 3.60
CA GLU A 33 -17.01 13.91 2.63
C GLU A 33 -16.36 13.85 1.23
N ALA A 34 -15.04 13.66 1.20
CA ALA A 34 -14.28 13.56 -0.04
C ALA A 34 -14.62 12.25 -0.78
N GLU A 35 -14.73 12.34 -2.10
CA GLU A 35 -14.87 11.17 -2.96
C GLU A 35 -13.49 10.54 -3.16
N ILE A 36 -13.22 9.49 -2.39
CA ILE A 36 -12.00 8.69 -2.53
C ILE A 36 -12.11 7.82 -3.78
N ILE A 37 -11.20 8.04 -4.72
CA ILE A 37 -11.09 7.30 -5.96
C ILE A 37 -9.98 6.26 -5.79
N MET A 38 -10.27 5.04 -6.23
CA MET A 38 -9.31 3.94 -6.34
C MET A 38 -9.33 3.44 -7.78
N THR A 39 -8.15 3.34 -8.41
CA THR A 39 -8.07 2.68 -9.72
C THR A 39 -8.03 1.17 -9.55
N THR A 40 -8.40 0.43 -10.60
CA THR A 40 -8.27 -1.04 -10.62
C THR A 40 -6.82 -1.51 -10.37
N PHE A 41 -5.80 -0.73 -10.76
CA PHE A 41 -4.41 -1.06 -10.45
C PHE A 41 -4.11 -0.97 -8.95
N ILE A 42 -4.59 0.09 -8.29
CA ILE A 42 -4.43 0.29 -6.85
C ILE A 42 -5.17 -0.81 -6.08
N GLU A 43 -6.39 -1.15 -6.50
CA GLU A 43 -7.16 -2.26 -5.93
C GLU A 43 -6.42 -3.59 -6.06
N MET A 44 -5.88 -3.90 -7.25
CA MET A 44 -5.11 -5.12 -7.49
C MET A 44 -3.84 -5.21 -6.63
N GLU A 45 -3.13 -4.09 -6.44
CA GLU A 45 -1.96 -4.01 -5.57
C GLU A 45 -2.31 -4.25 -4.10
N ILE A 46 -3.42 -3.68 -3.61
CA ILE A 46 -3.93 -3.90 -2.24
C ILE A 46 -4.32 -5.37 -2.05
N MET A 47 -5.08 -5.94 -3.00
CA MET A 47 -5.49 -7.34 -2.93
C MET A 47 -4.28 -8.28 -2.98
N SER A 48 -3.28 -7.99 -3.80
CA SER A 48 -2.01 -8.73 -3.83
C SER A 48 -1.26 -8.61 -2.51
N HIS A 49 -1.24 -7.43 -1.88
CA HIS A 49 -0.64 -7.24 -0.57
C HIS A 49 -1.32 -8.11 0.50
N PHE A 50 -2.66 -8.12 0.54
CA PHE A 50 -3.41 -8.98 1.46
C PHE A 50 -3.18 -10.47 1.21
N GLU A 51 -3.13 -10.90 -0.05
CA GLU A 51 -2.82 -12.29 -0.42
C GLU A 51 -1.42 -12.68 0.07
N ILE A 52 -0.43 -11.81 -0.13
CA ILE A 52 0.95 -12.01 0.36
C ILE A 52 1.01 -12.11 1.89
N GLU A 53 0.27 -11.28 2.63
CA GLU A 53 0.35 -11.27 4.10
C GLU A 53 -0.44 -12.42 4.75
N THR A 54 -1.47 -12.94 4.06
CA THR A 54 -2.34 -14.01 4.57
C THR A 54 -1.93 -15.41 4.11
N ASP A 55 -1.26 -15.54 2.97
CA ASP A 55 -0.72 -16.81 2.46
C ASP A 55 0.76 -17.00 2.92
N PRO A 56 1.04 -17.99 3.79
CA PRO A 56 2.40 -18.23 4.30
C PRO A 56 3.42 -18.59 3.22
N ASP A 57 3.00 -19.32 2.18
CA ASP A 57 3.89 -19.80 1.12
C ASP A 57 4.27 -18.64 0.19
N ILE A 58 3.30 -17.77 -0.15
CA ILE A 58 3.56 -16.55 -0.91
C ILE A 58 4.45 -15.59 -0.12
N ARG A 59 4.19 -15.43 1.19
CA ARG A 59 5.01 -14.61 2.08
C ARG A 59 6.45 -15.09 2.17
N GLU A 60 6.67 -16.40 2.23
CA GLU A 60 8.01 -17.00 2.24
C GLU A 60 8.73 -16.77 0.91
N ASN A 61 8.04 -16.97 -0.22
CA ASN A 61 8.59 -16.70 -1.55
C ASN A 61 8.98 -15.23 -1.75
N ARG A 62 8.22 -14.28 -1.18
CA ARG A 62 8.56 -12.84 -1.18
C ARG A 62 9.92 -12.55 -0.54
N LYS A 63 10.31 -13.28 0.51
CA LYS A 63 11.63 -13.10 1.14
C LYS A 63 12.78 -13.38 0.17
N GLY A 64 12.62 -14.38 -0.71
CA GLY A 64 13.60 -14.68 -1.75
C GLY A 64 13.76 -13.55 -2.76
N TYR A 65 12.66 -12.92 -3.17
CA TYR A 65 12.70 -11.76 -4.07
C TYR A 65 13.37 -10.53 -3.43
N ILE A 66 13.07 -10.25 -2.16
CA ILE A 66 13.71 -9.14 -1.42
C ILE A 66 15.22 -9.36 -1.32
N GLN A 67 15.66 -10.58 -0.98
CA GLN A 67 17.09 -10.91 -0.91
C GLN A 67 17.79 -10.74 -2.27
N MET A 68 17.17 -11.13 -3.38
CA MET A 68 17.72 -10.88 -4.72
C MET A 68 17.81 -9.39 -5.04
N ALA A 69 16.79 -8.61 -4.70
CA ALA A 69 16.78 -7.16 -4.92
C ALA A 69 17.92 -6.47 -4.14
N ASP A 70 18.13 -6.84 -2.87
CA ASP A 70 19.21 -6.32 -2.04
C ASP A 70 20.59 -6.67 -2.62
N GLN A 71 20.77 -7.89 -3.14
CA GLN A 71 22.03 -8.31 -3.80
C GLN A 71 22.32 -7.50 -5.07
N ILE A 72 21.30 -7.24 -5.89
CA ILE A 72 21.43 -6.41 -7.09
C ILE A 72 21.82 -4.98 -6.69
N TYR A 73 21.22 -4.43 -5.65
CA TYR A 73 21.52 -3.07 -5.17
C TYR A 73 22.96 -2.94 -4.66
N ILE A 74 23.45 -3.95 -3.93
CA ILE A 74 24.84 -3.99 -3.43
C ILE A 74 25.85 -4.13 -4.58
N HIS A 75 25.48 -4.75 -5.71
CA HIS A 75 26.38 -4.94 -6.86
C HIS A 75 26.26 -3.85 -7.93
N ALA A 76 25.35 -2.89 -7.75
CA ALA A 76 25.17 -1.73 -8.62
C ALA A 76 25.91 -0.46 -8.11
N LEU A 77 26.58 -0.56 -6.95
CA LEU A 77 27.47 0.47 -6.36
C LEU A 77 28.93 0.03 -6.47
#